data_AF-M3GXB9-F1
#
_entry.id   AF-M3GXB9-F1
#
_cell.length_a   1.000
_cell.length_b   1.000
_cell.length_c   1.000
_cell.angle_alpha   90.00
_cell.angle_beta   90.00
_cell.angle_gamma   90.00
#
_symmetry.space_group_name_H-M   'P 1'
#
loop_
_entity.id
_entity.type
_entity.pdbx_description
1 polymer ?
#
loop_
_entity_poly.entity_id
_entity_poly.type
_entity_poly.pdbx_seq_one_letter_code
_entity_poly.pdbx_strand_id
1 'polypeptide(L)'
;MGEGSLSQEDIDALLTGGGGEAAPTETGSGSDFNLSGELDSLLGGGGNAGGEAPGGGESGGADSPSFADISAALGPSPAPSAPPRSATRQSASTQSTNLNLLMDVNLALTVELGRTNMFIKDVNGLNEGVVVELDKNVGEDLDILANGRLVGRGKLVAMDDFYGIQITEIVDQSRRL
;
A
#
# COMPACT_ATOMS: atom_id res chain seq x y z
N MET A 1 -16.95 -66.47 3.60
CA MET A 1 -16.97 -65.96 4.98
C MET A 1 -15.82 -66.64 5.70
N GLY A 2 -14.83 -65.86 6.12
CA GLY A 2 -13.60 -66.32 6.75
C GLY A 2 -12.85 -65.09 7.21
N GLU A 3 -13.41 -64.44 8.23
CA GLU A 3 -12.90 -63.20 8.79
C GLU A 3 -11.62 -63.51 9.58
N GLY A 4 -10.52 -62.84 9.23
CA GLY A 4 -9.29 -62.88 10.00
C GLY A 4 -9.46 -62.05 11.27
N SER A 5 -9.75 -62.72 12.38
CA SER A 5 -9.74 -62.09 13.70
C SER A 5 -8.30 -61.75 14.08
N LEU A 6 -7.99 -60.46 14.17
CA LEU A 6 -6.76 -59.95 14.79
C LEU A 6 -6.63 -60.55 16.19
N SER A 7 -5.43 -61.04 16.52
CA SER A 7 -5.20 -61.68 17.80
C SER A 7 -5.14 -60.64 18.92
N GLN A 8 -5.55 -61.02 20.14
CA GLN A 8 -5.55 -60.12 21.29
C GLN A 8 -4.15 -59.60 21.64
N GLU A 9 -3.09 -60.31 21.24
CA GLU A 9 -1.68 -59.90 21.40
C GLU A 9 -1.30 -58.71 20.50
N ASP A 10 -1.85 -58.63 19.28
CA ASP A 10 -1.59 -57.52 18.35
C ASP A 10 -2.21 -56.20 18.86
N ILE A 11 -3.29 -56.29 19.64
CA ILE A 11 -3.98 -55.15 20.23
C ILE A 11 -3.19 -54.59 21.43
N ASP A 12 -2.62 -55.47 22.28
CA ASP A 12 -1.84 -55.06 23.46
C ASP A 12 -0.49 -54.42 23.07
N ALA A 13 0.12 -54.85 21.97
CA ALA A 13 1.37 -54.27 21.45
C ALA A 13 1.21 -52.82 20.98
N LEU A 14 0.02 -52.44 20.50
CA LEU A 14 -0.27 -51.06 20.06
C LEU A 14 -0.58 -50.12 21.23
N LEU A 15 -1.08 -50.61 22.37
CA LEU A 15 -1.38 -49.77 23.53
C LEU A 15 -0.19 -49.51 24.45
N THR A 16 0.81 -50.40 24.48
CA THR A 16 1.94 -50.29 25.43
C THR A 16 3.12 -49.45 24.88
N GLY A 17 3.08 -49.05 23.60
CA GLY A 17 4.17 -48.32 22.93
C GLY A 17 4.00 -46.81 22.93
N GLY A 18 3.98 -46.17 24.10
CA GLY A 18 4.04 -44.72 24.24
C GLY A 18 5.31 -44.24 24.95
N GLY A 19 6.02 -43.29 24.32
CA GLY A 19 6.83 -42.28 25.04
C GLY A 19 8.35 -42.44 25.01
N GLY A 20 9.03 -41.48 24.38
CA GLY A 20 10.48 -41.34 24.42
C GLY A 20 11.00 -40.16 23.59
N GLU A 21 10.84 -38.95 24.12
CA GLU A 21 11.49 -37.71 23.67
C GLU A 21 13.02 -37.79 23.62
N ALA A 22 13.64 -37.25 22.56
CA ALA A 22 14.86 -36.44 22.63
C ALA A 22 15.07 -35.65 21.32
N ALA A 23 15.44 -34.38 21.48
CA ALA A 23 15.50 -33.29 20.50
C ALA A 23 16.51 -33.48 19.33
N PRO A 24 16.34 -32.75 18.21
CA PRO A 24 17.34 -32.62 17.17
C PRO A 24 18.42 -31.60 17.56
N THR A 25 19.68 -32.00 17.59
CA THR A 25 20.83 -31.07 17.63
C THR A 25 21.48 -31.02 16.26
N GLU A 26 21.01 -30.11 15.42
CA GLU A 26 21.64 -29.76 14.14
C GLU A 26 21.63 -28.22 14.02
N THR A 27 22.47 -27.54 14.80
CA THR A 27 22.75 -26.10 14.61
C THR A 27 23.87 -25.97 13.58
N GLY A 28 23.46 -25.77 12.33
CA GLY A 28 24.33 -25.35 11.24
C GLY A 28 23.95 -23.95 10.74
N SER A 29 24.95 -23.07 10.68
CA SER A 29 25.09 -21.96 9.74
C SER A 29 24.21 -20.70 9.89
N GLY A 30 24.87 -19.52 9.86
CA GLY A 30 24.19 -18.28 9.43
C GLY A 30 24.65 -16.98 10.10
N SER A 31 25.82 -16.47 9.69
CA SER A 31 26.18 -15.04 9.56
C SER A 31 25.58 -14.02 10.55
N ASP A 32 26.44 -13.53 11.44
CA ASP A 32 26.27 -12.32 12.23
C ASP A 32 26.11 -11.07 11.33
N PHE A 33 24.87 -10.62 11.11
CA PHE A 33 24.59 -9.27 10.60
C PHE A 33 24.32 -8.34 11.79
N ASN A 34 25.35 -7.62 12.22
CA ASN A 34 25.27 -6.71 13.35
C ASN A 34 24.96 -5.28 12.87
N LEU A 35 23.67 -4.90 12.84
CA LEU A 35 23.20 -3.57 12.42
C LEU A 35 23.36 -2.46 13.49
N SER A 36 24.01 -2.72 14.62
CA SER A 36 24.09 -1.74 15.72
C SER A 36 25.23 -0.73 15.60
N GLY A 37 26.14 -0.88 14.62
CA GLY A 37 27.34 -0.04 14.49
C GLY A 37 27.26 1.14 13.52
N GLU A 38 26.23 1.24 12.68
CA GLU A 38 26.25 2.13 11.51
C GLU A 38 25.57 3.49 11.72
N LEU A 39 24.89 3.72 12.85
CA LEU A 39 24.14 4.97 13.10
C LEU A 39 24.99 6.11 13.71
N ASP A 40 26.12 5.81 14.33
CA ASP A 40 26.93 6.80 15.10
C ASP A 40 27.74 7.75 14.19
N SER A 41 28.10 7.33 12.97
CA SER A 41 28.96 8.14 12.08
C SER A 41 28.26 9.29 11.34
N LEU A 42 26.93 9.43 11.42
CA LEU A 42 26.21 10.45 10.65
C LEU A 42 26.01 11.80 11.38
N LEU A 43 26.25 11.86 12.69
CA LEU A 43 25.90 13.04 13.51
C LEU A 43 27.11 13.82 14.05
N GLY A 44 28.33 13.44 13.68
CA GLY A 44 29.56 14.05 14.21
C GLY A 44 30.37 14.80 13.15
N GLY A 45 30.07 16.07 12.90
CA GLY A 45 31.03 16.92 12.18
C GLY A 45 30.53 18.32 11.82
N GLY A 46 31.06 19.35 12.50
CA GLY A 46 31.00 20.72 11.97
C GLY A 46 31.05 21.85 13.00
N GLY A 47 32.11 21.93 13.80
CA GLY A 47 32.45 23.15 14.55
C GLY A 47 33.58 23.92 13.87
N ASN A 48 33.36 25.21 13.60
CA ASN A 48 34.28 26.38 13.58
C ASN A 48 33.57 27.51 12.81
N ALA A 49 33.77 28.82 12.97
CA ALA A 49 34.67 29.65 13.76
C ALA A 49 33.99 31.03 13.88
N GLY A 50 34.02 31.64 15.06
CA GLY A 50 33.66 33.05 15.23
C GLY A 50 34.85 33.93 14.87
N GLY A 51 34.63 34.94 14.02
CA GLY A 51 35.64 35.92 13.64
C GLY A 51 35.02 37.23 13.13
N GLU A 52 35.21 38.28 13.94
CA GLU A 52 35.69 39.62 13.55
C GLU A 52 34.73 40.62 12.85
N ALA A 53 34.50 41.73 13.56
CA ALA A 53 34.01 43.01 13.03
C ALA A 53 35.16 43.83 12.41
N PRO A 54 34.88 44.71 11.43
CA PRO A 54 34.92 46.19 11.63
C PRO A 54 33.81 46.89 10.79
N GLY A 55 33.45 48.17 10.82
CA GLY A 55 34.04 49.43 11.27
C GLY A 55 33.97 50.49 10.13
N GLY A 56 33.15 51.55 10.28
CA GLY A 56 33.38 52.94 9.79
C GLY A 56 33.12 53.39 8.31
N GLY A 57 32.66 54.65 8.17
CA GLY A 57 32.84 55.57 7.01
C GLY A 57 31.70 55.61 5.95
N GLU A 58 30.89 56.66 5.76
CA GLU A 58 31.10 58.02 5.19
C GLU A 58 30.70 58.19 3.70
N SER A 59 30.20 59.41 3.36
CA SER A 59 29.83 59.97 2.03
C SER A 59 28.48 59.51 1.43
N GLY A 60 27.68 60.29 0.72
CA GLY A 60 27.86 61.55 -0.03
C GLY A 60 27.04 61.39 -1.33
N GLY A 61 26.23 62.39 -1.71
CA GLY A 61 25.14 62.23 -2.69
C GLY A 61 25.56 61.96 -4.15
N ALA A 62 24.60 61.49 -4.95
CA ALA A 62 24.35 61.93 -6.33
C ALA A 62 23.12 61.22 -6.91
N ASP A 63 22.37 61.98 -7.70
CA ASP A 63 21.12 61.70 -8.41
C ASP A 63 20.95 60.27 -8.97
N SER A 64 19.82 59.65 -8.61
CA SER A 64 19.28 58.49 -9.33
C SER A 64 17.98 58.91 -10.03
N PRO A 65 17.85 58.72 -11.36
CA PRO A 65 16.62 59.03 -12.07
C PRO A 65 15.48 58.14 -11.57
N SER A 66 14.33 58.75 -11.33
CA SER A 66 13.17 58.09 -10.75
C SER A 66 12.47 57.18 -11.76
N PHE A 67 11.89 56.10 -11.27
CA PHE A 67 11.18 55.08 -12.06
C PHE A 67 9.97 55.62 -12.86
N ALA A 68 9.57 56.88 -12.61
CA ALA A 68 8.49 57.55 -13.30
C ALA A 68 8.82 57.91 -14.77
N ASP A 69 10.09 58.14 -15.09
CA ASP A 69 10.51 58.59 -16.43
C ASP A 69 10.48 57.45 -17.48
N ILE A 70 10.60 56.19 -17.04
CA ILE A 70 10.70 55.02 -17.93
C ILE A 70 9.31 54.60 -18.47
N SER A 71 8.26 54.78 -17.66
CA SER A 71 6.88 54.38 -18.01
C SER A 71 6.23 55.27 -19.07
N ALA A 72 6.76 56.46 -19.34
CA ALA A 72 6.19 57.39 -20.33
C ALA A 72 6.64 57.10 -21.78
N ALA A 73 7.65 56.24 -22.00
CA ALA A 73 8.23 55.98 -23.32
C ALA A 73 7.56 54.81 -24.09
N LEU A 74 6.63 54.08 -23.47
CA LEU A 74 5.99 52.90 -24.07
C LEU A 74 4.48 53.12 -24.19
N GLY A 75 4.06 53.81 -25.27
CA GLY A 75 2.65 53.94 -25.62
C GLY A 75 1.97 52.58 -25.92
N PRO A 76 0.63 52.48 -25.86
CA PRO A 76 -0.09 51.23 -26.09
C PRO A 76 -0.05 50.81 -27.58
N SER A 77 0.46 49.61 -27.85
CA SER A 77 0.46 49.00 -29.19
C SER A 77 -0.89 48.32 -29.48
N PRO A 78 -1.50 48.50 -30.66
CA PRO A 78 -2.73 47.80 -31.04
C PRO A 78 -2.45 46.34 -31.43
N ALA A 79 -3.11 45.39 -30.75
CA ALA A 79 -3.02 43.97 -31.05
C ALA A 79 -3.83 43.58 -32.31
N PRO A 80 -3.30 42.76 -33.24
CA PRO A 80 -4.05 42.25 -34.38
C PRO A 80 -5.04 41.16 -33.96
N SER A 81 -6.30 41.32 -34.38
CA SER A 81 -7.39 40.36 -34.15
C SER A 81 -7.17 39.07 -34.95
N ALA A 82 -6.93 37.96 -34.27
CA ALA A 82 -6.98 36.62 -34.86
C ALA A 82 -8.42 36.06 -34.80
N PRO A 83 -8.91 35.34 -35.84
CA PRO A 83 -10.23 34.72 -35.80
C PRO A 83 -10.27 33.54 -34.82
N PRO A 84 -11.40 33.26 -34.14
CA PRO A 84 -11.54 32.11 -33.29
C PRO A 84 -11.54 30.84 -34.15
N ARG A 85 -10.46 30.07 -34.10
CA ARG A 85 -10.46 28.72 -34.64
C ARG A 85 -11.36 27.87 -33.76
N SER A 86 -12.52 27.50 -34.30
CA SER A 86 -13.39 26.49 -33.73
C SER A 86 -12.60 25.20 -33.57
N ALA A 87 -12.16 24.90 -32.35
CA ALA A 87 -11.60 23.61 -32.01
C ALA A 87 -12.72 22.58 -32.14
N THR A 88 -12.73 21.87 -33.27
CA THR A 88 -13.55 20.70 -33.52
C THR A 88 -13.38 19.73 -32.36
N ARG A 89 -14.50 19.46 -31.67
CA ARG A 89 -14.65 18.48 -30.60
C ARG A 89 -14.48 17.08 -31.19
N GLN A 90 -13.26 16.65 -31.45
CA GLN A 90 -12.95 15.30 -31.95
C GLN A 90 -11.90 14.66 -31.05
N SER A 91 -12.24 14.53 -29.77
CA SER A 91 -11.40 13.86 -28.77
C SER A 91 -12.14 12.72 -28.05
N ALA A 92 -13.47 12.60 -28.22
CA ALA A 92 -14.27 11.63 -27.49
C ALA A 92 -14.30 10.22 -28.12
N SER A 93 -14.05 10.09 -29.42
CA SER A 93 -14.13 8.79 -30.14
C SER A 93 -12.85 7.94 -30.04
N THR A 94 -11.68 8.56 -29.82
CA THR A 94 -10.41 7.83 -29.69
C THR A 94 -10.24 7.20 -28.30
N GLN A 95 -10.77 7.82 -27.24
CA GLN A 95 -10.72 7.26 -25.88
C GLN A 95 -11.51 5.96 -25.73
N SER A 96 -12.68 5.86 -26.38
CA SER A 96 -13.54 4.68 -26.33
C SER A 96 -12.89 3.46 -27.00
N THR A 97 -12.11 3.66 -28.06
CA THR A 97 -11.42 2.57 -28.77
C THR A 97 -10.28 1.97 -27.95
N ASN A 98 -9.51 2.80 -27.24
CA ASN A 98 -8.40 2.33 -26.38
C ASN A 98 -8.91 1.59 -25.14
N LEU A 99 -10.04 2.01 -24.57
CA LEU A 99 -10.65 1.30 -23.44
C LEU A 99 -11.15 -0.09 -23.85
N ASN A 100 -11.60 -0.28 -25.09
CA ASN A 100 -12.07 -1.59 -25.57
C ASN A 100 -10.95 -2.65 -25.59
N LEU A 101 -9.68 -2.25 -25.77
CA LEU A 101 -8.53 -3.15 -25.72
C LEU A 101 -8.20 -3.63 -24.29
N LEU A 102 -8.61 -2.89 -23.25
CA LEU A 102 -8.34 -3.23 -21.85
C LEU A 102 -9.46 -4.08 -21.21
N MET A 103 -10.58 -4.29 -21.91
CA MET A 103 -11.72 -5.05 -21.38
C MET A 103 -11.43 -6.55 -21.20
N ASP A 104 -10.38 -7.07 -21.84
CA ASP A 104 -9.99 -8.49 -21.79
C ASP A 104 -8.90 -8.79 -20.73
N VAL A 105 -8.60 -7.82 -19.86
CA VAL A 105 -7.56 -8.00 -18.82
C VAL A 105 -8.14 -8.74 -17.62
N ASN A 106 -7.51 -9.84 -17.24
CA ASN A 106 -7.83 -10.56 -16.01
C ASN A 106 -7.35 -9.79 -14.77
N LEU A 107 -8.19 -9.68 -13.75
CA LEU A 107 -7.89 -8.99 -12.49
C LEU A 107 -8.14 -9.92 -11.31
N ALA A 108 -7.22 -9.92 -10.34
CA ALA A 108 -7.41 -10.62 -9.07
C ALA A 108 -8.43 -9.85 -8.21
N LEU A 109 -9.49 -10.56 -7.82
CA LEU A 109 -10.47 -10.09 -6.86
C LEU A 109 -10.20 -10.73 -5.50
N THR A 110 -10.14 -9.91 -4.47
CA THR A 110 -10.00 -10.33 -3.07
C THR A 110 -11.24 -9.91 -2.33
N VAL A 111 -11.83 -10.82 -1.56
CA VAL A 111 -12.95 -10.52 -0.68
C VAL A 111 -12.46 -10.67 0.76
N GLU A 112 -12.63 -9.61 1.53
CA GLU A 112 -12.15 -9.56 2.91
C GLU A 112 -13.32 -9.72 3.88
N LEU A 113 -13.18 -10.70 4.78
CA LEU A 113 -14.10 -10.86 5.90
C LEU A 113 -14.00 -9.68 6.88
N GLY A 114 -12.79 -9.15 7.07
CA GLY A 114 -12.50 -8.01 7.94
C GLY A 114 -10.99 -7.84 8.12
N ARG A 115 -10.60 -6.75 8.77
CA ARG A 115 -9.21 -6.38 9.06
C ARG A 115 -9.03 -6.20 10.56
N THR A 116 -7.79 -6.30 11.02
CA THR A 116 -7.44 -5.90 12.38
C THR A 116 -5.99 -5.46 12.42
N ASN A 117 -5.65 -4.57 13.35
CA ASN A 117 -4.28 -4.13 13.59
C ASN A 117 -3.80 -4.71 14.91
N MET A 118 -2.65 -5.35 14.91
CA MET A 118 -2.06 -5.98 16.10
C MET A 118 -0.58 -5.60 16.21
N PHE A 119 -0.04 -5.66 17.43
CA PHE A 119 1.40 -5.50 17.60
C PHE A 119 2.12 -6.77 17.13
N ILE A 120 3.37 -6.62 16.68
CA ILE A 120 4.20 -7.75 16.21
C ILE A 120 4.35 -8.83 17.29
N LYS A 121 4.42 -8.42 18.57
CA LYS A 121 4.44 -9.33 19.73
C LYS A 121 3.20 -10.24 19.80
N ASP A 122 2.04 -9.74 19.41
CA ASP A 122 0.77 -10.46 19.47
C ASP A 122 0.65 -11.41 18.27
N VAL A 123 1.13 -10.98 17.09
CA VAL A 123 1.23 -11.83 15.88
C VAL A 123 2.13 -13.04 16.13
N ASN A 124 3.26 -12.86 16.81
CA ASN A 124 4.16 -13.97 17.15
C ASN A 124 3.57 -14.93 18.19
N GLY A 125 2.53 -14.50 18.93
CA GLY A 125 1.80 -15.33 19.87
C GLY A 125 0.63 -16.11 19.24
N LEU A 126 0.34 -15.92 17.95
CA LEU A 126 -0.70 -16.66 17.26
C LEU A 126 -0.34 -18.14 17.17
N ASN A 127 -1.23 -18.98 17.67
CA ASN A 127 -1.11 -20.43 17.65
C ASN A 127 -2.46 -21.05 17.29
N GLU A 128 -2.48 -22.36 17.04
CA GLU A 128 -3.71 -23.08 16.79
C GLU A 128 -4.74 -22.86 17.93
N GLY A 129 -5.97 -22.55 17.54
CA GLY A 129 -7.07 -22.26 18.48
C GLY A 129 -7.16 -20.82 18.98
N VAL A 130 -6.21 -19.93 18.63
CA VAL A 130 -6.32 -18.50 18.94
C VAL A 130 -7.38 -17.85 18.05
N VAL A 131 -8.32 -17.12 18.67
CA VAL A 131 -9.37 -16.37 17.98
C VAL A 131 -8.95 -14.92 17.87
N VAL A 132 -8.96 -14.38 16.66
CA VAL A 132 -8.64 -12.98 16.36
C VAL A 132 -9.91 -12.23 16.02
N GLU A 133 -10.17 -11.14 16.73
CA GLU A 133 -11.30 -10.26 16.45
C GLU A 133 -10.98 -9.34 15.26
N LEU A 134 -11.97 -9.19 14.37
CA LEU A 134 -11.89 -8.33 13.19
C LEU A 134 -12.74 -7.07 13.41
N ASP A 135 -12.47 -6.03 12.64
CA ASP A 135 -13.16 -4.74 12.69
C ASP A 135 -14.59 -4.75 12.14
N LYS A 136 -14.99 -5.79 11.40
CA LYS A 136 -16.29 -5.90 10.75
C LYS A 136 -17.31 -6.66 11.61
N ASN A 137 -18.53 -6.14 11.71
CA ASN A 137 -19.60 -6.77 12.49
C ASN A 137 -20.29 -7.92 11.74
N VAL A 138 -20.88 -8.85 12.50
CA VAL A 138 -21.62 -9.98 11.92
C VAL A 138 -22.84 -9.48 11.15
N GLY A 139 -22.96 -9.90 9.89
CA GLY A 139 -24.08 -9.54 9.02
C GLY A 139 -23.88 -8.25 8.24
N GLU A 140 -22.76 -7.55 8.41
CA GLU A 140 -22.36 -6.48 7.50
C GLU A 140 -21.89 -7.03 6.15
N ASP A 141 -21.93 -6.17 5.13
CA ASP A 141 -21.44 -6.52 3.80
C ASP A 141 -19.89 -6.61 3.82
N LEU A 142 -19.38 -7.63 3.14
CA LEU A 142 -17.96 -7.88 2.94
C LEU A 142 -17.38 -6.93 1.91
N ASP A 143 -16.11 -6.56 2.11
CA ASP A 143 -15.42 -5.66 1.19
C ASP A 143 -14.84 -6.44 0.02
N ILE A 144 -15.07 -5.95 -1.20
CA ILE A 144 -14.57 -6.54 -2.43
C ILE A 144 -13.50 -5.63 -3.00
N LEU A 145 -12.30 -6.16 -3.16
CA LEU A 145 -11.13 -5.44 -3.65
C LEU A 145 -10.69 -6.01 -5.00
N ALA A 146 -10.29 -5.13 -5.92
CA ALA A 146 -9.59 -5.50 -7.14
C ALA A 146 -8.18 -4.90 -7.08
N ASN A 147 -7.14 -5.73 -7.21
CA ASN A 147 -5.74 -5.30 -7.06
C ASN A 147 -5.50 -4.44 -5.79
N GLY A 148 -6.15 -4.80 -4.68
CA GLY A 148 -6.02 -4.09 -3.39
C GLY A 148 -6.79 -2.78 -3.28
N ARG A 149 -7.63 -2.41 -4.27
CA ARG A 149 -8.51 -1.24 -4.20
C ARG A 149 -9.96 -1.66 -3.98
N LEU A 150 -10.67 -0.99 -3.07
CA LEU A 150 -12.10 -1.25 -2.82
C LEU A 150 -12.93 -0.95 -4.07
N VAL A 151 -13.58 -1.97 -4.63
CA VAL A 151 -14.43 -1.88 -5.82
C VAL A 151 -15.92 -2.10 -5.52
N GLY A 152 -16.25 -2.58 -4.33
CA GLY A 152 -17.64 -2.77 -3.95
C GLY A 152 -17.81 -3.48 -2.62
N ARG A 153 -19.05 -3.80 -2.32
CA ARG A 153 -19.48 -4.56 -1.15
C ARG A 153 -20.40 -5.70 -1.57
N GLY A 154 -20.43 -6.77 -0.78
CA GLY A 154 -21.32 -7.90 -1.04
C GLY A 154 -21.56 -8.80 0.16
N LYS A 155 -22.62 -9.59 0.10
CA LYS A 155 -23.01 -10.54 1.15
C LYS A 155 -22.47 -11.93 0.84
N LEU A 156 -21.99 -12.62 1.86
CA LEU A 156 -21.61 -14.03 1.75
C LEU A 156 -22.85 -14.90 1.62
N VAL A 157 -22.90 -15.70 0.56
CA VAL A 157 -23.96 -16.66 0.30
C VAL A 157 -23.35 -18.05 0.18
N ALA A 158 -23.98 -19.06 0.76
CA ALA A 158 -23.62 -20.45 0.52
C ALA A 158 -24.38 -20.94 -0.73
N MET A 159 -23.67 -21.60 -1.64
CA MET A 159 -24.19 -22.19 -2.87
C MET A 159 -23.75 -23.65 -2.93
N ASP A 160 -24.65 -24.56 -2.59
CA ASP A 160 -24.37 -26.00 -2.51
C ASP A 160 -23.12 -26.28 -1.65
N ASP A 161 -22.01 -26.67 -2.29
CA ASP A 161 -20.73 -26.97 -1.64
C ASP A 161 -19.72 -25.80 -1.72
N PHE A 162 -20.12 -24.65 -2.26
CA PHE A 162 -19.26 -23.48 -2.49
C PHE A 162 -19.77 -22.23 -1.74
N TYR A 163 -18.85 -21.31 -1.51
CA TYR A 163 -19.19 -19.96 -1.06
C TYR A 163 -19.23 -19.01 -2.26
N GLY A 164 -20.27 -18.20 -2.34
CA GLY A 164 -20.43 -17.12 -3.30
C GLY A 164 -20.56 -15.77 -2.60
N ILE A 165 -20.41 -14.70 -3.38
CA ILE A 165 -20.63 -13.33 -2.91
C ILE A 165 -21.71 -12.69 -3.76
N GLN A 166 -22.80 -12.27 -3.14
CA GLN A 166 -23.82 -11.46 -3.78
C GLN A 166 -23.43 -9.99 -3.69
N ILE A 167 -23.12 -9.36 -4.82
CA ILE A 167 -22.76 -7.94 -4.88
C ILE A 167 -23.98 -7.10 -4.45
N THR A 168 -23.80 -6.29 -3.41
CA THR A 168 -24.81 -5.35 -2.91
C THR A 168 -24.55 -3.94 -3.42
N GLU A 169 -23.28 -3.54 -3.50
CA GLU A 169 -22.88 -2.21 -3.95
C GLU A 169 -21.59 -2.28 -4.75
N ILE A 170 -21.45 -1.39 -5.73
CA ILE A 170 -20.29 -1.38 -6.60
C ILE A 170 -19.95 0.06 -7.02
N VAL A 171 -18.67 0.46 -6.92
CA VAL A 171 -18.27 1.84 -7.26
C VAL A 171 -18.39 2.11 -8.75
N ASP A 172 -18.53 3.37 -9.17
CA ASP A 172 -18.72 3.71 -10.58
C ASP A 172 -17.57 3.26 -11.50
N GLN A 173 -17.90 2.83 -12.72
CA GLN A 173 -16.96 2.19 -13.65
C GLN A 173 -15.75 3.08 -14.00
N SER A 174 -15.96 4.39 -14.01
CA SER A 174 -14.93 5.42 -14.23
C SER A 174 -13.89 5.53 -13.12
N ARG A 175 -14.17 4.97 -11.93
CA ARG A 175 -13.32 5.06 -10.72
C ARG A 175 -12.65 3.74 -10.35
N ARG A 176 -12.96 2.64 -11.05
CA ARG A 176 -12.43 1.29 -10.77
C ARG A 176 -11.07 0.99 -11.40
N LEU A 177 -10.69 1.73 -12.45
CA LEU A 177 -9.50 1.54 -13.27
C LEU A 177 -8.43 2.59 -12.90
#